data_AF-A0A0C9THJ5-F1
#
_entry.id   AF-A0A0C9THJ5-F1
#
_cell.length_a   1.000
_cell.length_b   1.000
_cell.length_c   1.000
_cell.angle_alpha   90.00
_cell.angle_beta   90.00
_cell.angle_gamma   90.00
#
_symmetry.space_group_name_H-M   'P 1'
#
loop_
_entity.id
_entity.type
_entity.pdbx_description
1 polymer ?
#
loop_
_entity_poly.entity_id
_entity_poly.type
_entity_poly.pdbx_seq_one_letter_code
_entity_poly.pdbx_strand_id
1 'polypeptide(L)' 'INTTRLRIWQQNLNASRDAQTALLGGPFTNDWNIIALQEPYINTVSNTTSTSKYHAVYP' A
#
# COMPACT_ATOMS: atom_id res chain seq x y z
N ILE A 1 -20.84 -19.40 -10.40
CA ILE A 1 -19.52 -19.72 -9.81
C ILE A 1 -18.96 -18.42 -9.27
N ASN A 2 -18.86 -18.27 -7.95
CA ASN A 2 -18.32 -17.05 -7.33
C ASN A 2 -16.79 -17.19 -7.33
N THR A 3 -16.11 -16.67 -8.35
CA THR A 3 -14.65 -16.76 -8.44
C THR A 3 -14.04 -15.76 -7.48
N THR A 4 -13.42 -16.25 -6.41
CA THR A 4 -12.54 -15.45 -5.56
C THR A 4 -11.35 -14.99 -6.39
N ARG A 5 -11.34 -13.72 -6.80
CA ARG A 5 -10.26 -13.11 -7.59
C ARG A 5 -9.30 -12.37 -6.67
N LEU A 6 -8.07 -12.83 -6.58
CA LEU A 6 -6.99 -12.09 -5.93
C LEU A 6 -6.62 -10.87 -6.78
N ARG A 7 -6.67 -9.67 -6.18
CA ARG A 7 -6.29 -8.40 -6.82
C ARG A 7 -5.03 -7.86 -6.14
N ILE A 8 -3.97 -7.73 -6.93
CA ILE A 8 -2.67 -7.20 -6.49
C ILE A 8 -2.40 -5.90 -7.25
N TRP A 9 -2.17 -4.82 -6.51
CA TRP A 9 -1.66 -3.57 -7.06
C TRP A 9 -0.16 -3.48 -6.81
N GLN A 10 0.58 -2.97 -7.78
CA GLN A 10 2.01 -2.71 -7.63
C GLN A 10 2.33 -1.31 -8.14
N GLN A 11 3.09 -0.54 -7.36
CA GLN A 11 3.44 0.84 -7.69
C GLN A 11 4.74 1.28 -7.03
N ASN A 12 5.56 2.02 -7.80
CA ASN A 12 6.67 2.81 -7.26
C ASN A 12 6.14 4.17 -6.77
N LEU A 13 6.47 4.53 -5.52
CA LEU A 13 6.04 5.78 -4.88
C LEU A 13 7.10 6.89 -4.90
N ASN A 14 8.31 6.61 -5.39
CA ASN A 14 9.44 7.55 -5.46
C ASN A 14 9.69 8.23 -4.11
N ALA A 15 9.61 7.44 -3.01
CA ALA A 15 9.70 7.87 -1.62
C ALA A 15 8.74 9.01 -1.21
N SER A 16 7.66 9.25 -1.97
CA SER A 16 6.74 10.36 -1.71
C SER A 16 5.73 10.01 -0.62
N ARG A 17 5.77 10.77 0.48
CA ARG A 17 4.79 10.68 1.58
C ARG A 17 3.37 10.96 1.09
N ASP A 18 3.22 11.97 0.23
CA ASP A 18 1.93 12.40 -0.27
C ASP A 18 1.33 11.35 -1.21
N ALA A 19 2.16 10.76 -2.08
CA ALA A 19 1.74 9.65 -2.94
C ALA A 19 1.30 8.43 -2.12
N GLN A 20 2.08 8.06 -1.08
CA GLN A 20 1.72 6.95 -0.19
C GLN A 20 0.40 7.22 0.56
N THR A 21 0.23 8.44 1.07
CA THR A 21 -0.98 8.84 1.82
C THR A 21 -2.21 8.86 0.92
N ALA A 22 -2.10 9.40 -0.30
CA ALA A 22 -3.19 9.41 -1.27
C ALA A 22 -3.58 7.98 -1.71
N LEU A 23 -2.61 7.10 -1.92
CA LEU A 23 -2.84 5.70 -2.29
C LEU A 23 -3.56 4.93 -1.17
N LEU A 24 -3.08 5.05 0.07
CA LEU A 24 -3.54 4.25 1.20
C LEU A 24 -4.78 4.81 1.90
N GLY A 25 -5.00 6.12 1.84
CA GLY A 25 -6.12 6.81 2.49
C GLY A 25 -7.43 6.81 1.69
N GLY A 26 -7.39 6.40 0.42
CA GLY A 26 -8.53 6.47 -0.49
C GLY A 26 -9.38 5.19 -0.56
N PRO A 27 -10.58 5.28 -1.14
CA PRO A 27 -11.44 4.13 -1.42
C PRO A 27 -10.79 3.12 -2.38
N PHE A 28 -9.75 3.53 -3.10
CA PHE A 28 -8.90 2.67 -3.93
C PHE A 28 -8.48 1.39 -3.21
N THR A 29 -8.13 1.48 -1.93
CA THR A 29 -7.72 0.32 -1.11
C THR A 29 -8.83 -0.71 -0.91
N ASN A 30 -10.10 -0.38 -1.15
CA ASN A 30 -11.21 -1.34 -1.07
C ASN A 30 -11.22 -2.37 -2.18
N ASP A 31 -10.54 -2.06 -3.28
CA ASP A 31 -10.49 -2.90 -4.46
C ASP A 31 -9.33 -3.89 -4.48
N TRP A 32 -8.34 -3.74 -3.60
CA TRP A 32 -7.09 -4.50 -3.67
C TRP A 32 -6.82 -5.31 -2.41
N ASN A 33 -6.50 -6.58 -2.59
CA ASN A 33 -6.15 -7.49 -1.48
C ASN A 33 -4.70 -7.28 -1.03
N ILE A 34 -3.79 -7.04 -1.98
CA ILE A 34 -2.36 -6.82 -1.73
C ILE A 34 -1.93 -5.56 -2.48
N ILE A 35 -1.12 -4.74 -1.81
CA ILE A 35 -0.47 -3.57 -2.39
C ILE A 35 1.04 -3.75 -2.22
N ALA A 36 1.77 -3.85 -3.33
CA ALA A 36 3.21 -4.00 -3.37
C ALA A 36 3.87 -2.65 -3.72
N LEU A 37 4.46 -2.00 -2.72
CA LEU A 37 5.10 -0.69 -2.87
C LEU A 37 6.60 -0.83 -3.17
N GLN A 38 7.08 -0.14 -4.20
CA GLN A 38 8.50 0.11 -4.41
C GLN A 38 8.84 1.53 -3.99
N GLU A 39 10.02 1.72 -3.41
CA GLU A 39 10.46 3.00 -2.85
C GLU A 39 9.38 3.64 -1.95
N PRO A 40 8.86 2.92 -0.94
CA PRO A 40 7.87 3.49 -0.04
C PRO A 40 8.47 4.68 0.71
N TYR A 41 7.61 5.59 1.15
CA TYR A 41 8.02 6.60 2.10
C TYR A 41 8.39 5.92 3.43
N ILE A 42 9.64 6.14 3.83
CA ILE A 42 10.18 5.74 5.13
C ILE A 42 10.40 7.01 5.95
N ASN A 43 9.84 7.04 7.15
CA ASN A 43 9.97 8.20 8.04
C ASN A 43 11.36 8.24 8.70
N THR A 44 11.61 9.30 9.48
CA THR A 44 12.91 9.54 10.15
C THR A 44 13.30 8.48 11.19
N VAL A 45 12.36 7.63 11.62
CA VAL A 45 12.61 6.51 12.54
C VAL A 45 12.57 5.16 11.83
N SER A 46 12.80 5.14 10.52
CA SER A 46 12.86 3.94 9.67
C SER A 46 11.57 3.12 9.60
N ASN A 47 10.42 3.75 9.87
CA ASN A 47 9.12 3.12 9.75
C ASN A 47 8.41 3.54 8.47
N THR A 48 7.69 2.60 7.87
CA THR A 48 6.67 2.91 6.87
C THR A 48 5.34 3.28 7.52
N THR A 49 4.44 3.88 6.76
CA THR A 49 3.06 4.14 7.18
C THR A 49 2.09 3.18 6.48
N SER A 50 1.14 2.63 7.25
CA SER A 50 0.03 1.81 6.75
C SER A 50 -1.28 2.27 7.39
N THR A 51 -2.41 1.98 6.76
CA THR A 51 -3.73 2.11 7.40
C THR A 51 -4.04 0.86 8.24
N SER A 52 -5.01 0.95 9.16
CA SER A 52 -5.45 -0.19 9.97
C SER A 52 -5.96 -1.38 9.15
N LYS A 53 -6.24 -1.17 7.86
CA LYS A 53 -6.69 -2.19 6.93
C LYS A 53 -5.57 -3.13 6.47
N TYR A 54 -4.33 -2.63 6.40
CA TYR A 54 -3.21 -3.40 5.88
C TYR A 54 -2.15 -3.62 6.96
N HIS A 55 -1.65 -4.84 7.02
CA HIS A 55 -0.44 -5.16 7.74
C HIS A 55 0.75 -5.04 6.78
N ALA A 56 1.67 -4.11 7.06
CA ALA A 56 2.89 -4.00 6.28
C ALA A 56 3.81 -5.20 6.57
N VAL A 57 4.29 -5.86 5.52
CA VAL A 57 5.25 -6.95 5.61
C VAL A 57 6.47 -6.56 4.79
N TYR A 58 7.65 -6.64 5.41
CA TYR A 58 8.94 -6.43 4.77
C TYR A 58 9.69 -7.76 4.68
N PRO A 59 10.53 -7.97 3.65
CA PRO A 59 11.57 -8.98 3.70
C PRO A 59 12.59 -8.70 4.81
#